data_AF-A0A966RSB4-F1
#
_entry.id   AF-A0A966RSB4-F1
#
_cell.length_a   1.000
_cell.length_b   1.000
_cell.length_c   1.000
_cell.angle_alpha   90.00
_cell.angle_beta   90.00
_cell.angle_gamma   90.00
#
_symmetry.space_group_name_H-M   'P 1'
#
loop_
_entity.id
_entity.type
_entity.pdbx_description
1 polymer ?
#
loop_
_entity_poly.entity_id
_entity_poly.type
_entity_poly.pdbx_seq_one_letter_code
_entity_poly.pdbx_strand_id
1 'polypeptide(L)'
;MSDNASRTSSSLNGFITAVINFITRLLEVVFGRKYDARLKGSTYIDLSAVLDVGAGITFTPHVGRQNVENVPDASYTDYSLTFNKEFSGAVLGLSLVTTDASERFYVPGPAANSKQFLGKSGVVLSAKYNF
;
A
#
# COMPACT_ATOMS: atom_id res chain seq x y z
N MET A 1 -18.19 -23.15 -45.05
CA MET A 1 -17.50 -21.96 -44.49
C MET A 1 -18.30 -21.48 -43.31
N SER A 2 -17.75 -21.61 -42.10
CA SER A 2 -18.20 -20.93 -40.89
C SER A 2 -17.18 -21.30 -39.82
N ASP A 3 -16.29 -20.36 -39.56
CA ASP A 3 -15.04 -20.56 -38.86
C ASP A 3 -15.18 -20.93 -37.37
N ASN A 4 -14.21 -21.75 -37.00
CA ASN A 4 -13.64 -21.99 -35.70
C ASN A 4 -13.45 -20.69 -34.89
N ALA A 5 -14.05 -20.62 -33.71
CA ALA A 5 -13.56 -19.77 -32.64
C ALA A 5 -13.59 -20.56 -31.34
N SER A 6 -12.51 -21.30 -31.08
CA SER A 6 -12.21 -21.82 -29.76
C SER A 6 -12.11 -20.63 -28.80
N ARG A 7 -13.18 -20.36 -28.07
CA ARG A 7 -13.13 -19.49 -26.90
C ARG A 7 -12.32 -20.21 -25.83
N THR A 8 -11.02 -19.94 -25.80
CA THR A 8 -10.17 -20.28 -24.68
C THR A 8 -10.65 -19.46 -23.47
N SER A 9 -11.57 -20.05 -22.71
CA SER A 9 -11.82 -19.66 -21.33
C SER A 9 -10.52 -19.83 -20.56
N SER A 10 -9.71 -18.78 -20.45
CA SER A 10 -8.67 -18.72 -19.44
C SER A 10 -9.37 -18.68 -18.09
N SER A 11 -9.66 -19.86 -17.54
CA SER A 11 -10.20 -20.00 -16.20
C SER A 11 -9.24 -19.28 -15.25
N LEU A 12 -9.76 -18.28 -14.56
CA LEU A 12 -9.10 -17.57 -13.49
C LEU A 12 -8.96 -18.55 -12.29
N ASN A 13 -8.10 -19.56 -12.44
CA ASN A 13 -7.80 -20.57 -11.41
C ASN A 13 -6.76 -20.06 -10.40
N GLY A 14 -6.49 -18.76 -10.39
CA GLY A 14 -5.59 -18.13 -9.43
C GLY A 14 -6.29 -17.95 -8.09
N PHE A 15 -5.64 -18.37 -7.00
CA PHE A 15 -6.08 -18.01 -5.65
C PHE A 15 -6.06 -16.47 -5.53
N ILE A 16 -7.22 -15.88 -5.23
CA ILE A 16 -7.32 -14.46 -4.86
C ILE A 16 -7.30 -14.39 -3.35
N THR A 17 -6.25 -13.80 -2.79
CA THR A 17 -6.16 -13.53 -1.35
C THR A 17 -6.40 -12.06 -1.12
N ALA A 18 -7.58 -11.72 -0.62
CA ALA A 18 -7.89 -10.38 -0.14
C ALA A 18 -7.55 -10.27 1.35
N VAL A 19 -6.85 -9.21 1.73
CA VAL A 19 -6.53 -8.89 3.13
C VAL A 19 -7.25 -7.60 3.47
N ILE A 20 -8.07 -7.65 4.52
CA ILE A 20 -8.70 -6.47 5.10
C ILE A 20 -8.25 -6.39 6.55
N ASN A 21 -7.51 -5.35 6.90
CA ASN A 21 -7.10 -5.10 8.27
C ASN A 21 -7.79 -3.84 8.79
N PHE A 22 -8.43 -3.98 9.95
CA PHE A 22 -8.98 -2.85 10.69
C PHE A 22 -8.13 -2.63 11.95
N ILE A 23 -7.26 -1.64 11.93
CA ILE A 23 -6.42 -1.30 13.07
C ILE A 23 -6.98 -0.05 13.72
N THR A 24 -7.68 -0.24 14.84
CA THR A 24 -8.36 0.82 15.60
C THR A 24 -7.47 1.50 16.65
N ARG A 25 -6.19 1.13 16.71
CA ARG A 25 -5.25 1.67 17.71
C ARG A 25 -3.91 1.96 17.07
N LEU A 26 -3.77 3.13 16.48
CA LEU A 26 -2.45 3.71 16.23
C LEU A 26 -1.98 4.33 17.53
N LEU A 27 -1.30 3.55 18.38
CA LEU A 27 -0.85 4.07 19.66
C LEU A 27 0.54 3.59 20.03
N GLU A 28 1.53 4.08 19.28
CA GLU A 28 2.87 4.26 19.80
C GLU A 28 3.65 5.28 18.96
N VAL A 29 3.95 6.41 19.62
CA VAL A 29 5.06 7.34 19.39
C VAL A 29 5.58 7.46 17.95
N VAL A 30 4.73 7.91 17.02
CA VAL A 30 5.21 8.74 15.92
C VAL A 30 5.08 10.18 16.42
N PHE A 31 6.17 10.96 16.44
CA PHE A 31 6.25 12.38 16.86
C PHE A 31 6.53 12.73 18.34
N GLY A 32 6.87 11.78 19.23
CA GLY A 32 7.32 12.14 20.60
C GLY A 32 6.27 12.82 21.49
N ARG A 33 4.99 12.77 21.12
CA ARG A 33 3.89 13.27 21.94
C ARG A 33 3.33 12.14 22.80
N LYS A 34 3.27 12.35 24.13
CA LYS A 34 2.56 11.48 25.06
C LYS A 34 1.10 11.31 24.60
N TYR A 35 0.49 10.16 24.90
CA TYR A 35 -0.91 9.85 24.62
C TYR A 35 -1.82 11.07 24.82
N ASP A 36 -2.34 11.60 23.72
CA ASP A 36 -3.26 12.73 23.72
C ASP A 36 -4.68 12.17 23.61
N ALA A 37 -5.50 12.40 24.63
CA ALA A 37 -6.89 11.94 24.65
C ALA A 37 -7.71 12.47 23.47
N ARG A 38 -7.28 13.57 22.82
CA ARG A 38 -7.89 14.12 21.61
C ARG A 38 -7.72 13.23 20.38
N LEU A 39 -6.74 12.33 20.36
CA LEU A 39 -6.49 11.44 19.22
C LEU A 39 -7.25 10.10 19.33
N LYS A 40 -8.00 9.88 20.43
CA LYS A 40 -8.87 8.72 20.61
C LYS A 40 -9.92 8.68 19.49
N GLY A 41 -10.01 7.56 18.80
CA GLY A 41 -10.91 7.40 17.65
C GLY A 41 -10.20 7.43 16.29
N SER A 42 -8.89 7.72 16.26
CA SER A 42 -8.09 7.57 15.05
C SER A 42 -8.08 6.11 14.58
N THR A 43 -8.16 5.89 13.27
CA THR A 43 -8.26 4.55 12.66
C THR A 43 -7.37 4.43 11.45
N TYR A 44 -6.94 3.20 11.16
CA TYR A 44 -6.36 2.83 9.89
C TYR A 44 -7.12 1.64 9.31
N ILE A 45 -7.58 1.80 8.07
CA ILE A 45 -8.26 0.75 7.31
C ILE A 45 -7.38 0.41 6.11
N ASP A 46 -7.13 -0.87 5.91
CA ASP A 46 -6.27 -1.40 4.86
C ASP A 46 -7.05 -2.43 4.04
N LEU A 47 -6.98 -2.29 2.71
CA LEU A 47 -7.49 -3.25 1.75
C LEU A 47 -6.43 -3.52 0.69
N SER A 48 -6.05 -4.79 0.56
CA SER A 48 -5.18 -5.25 -0.51
C SER A 48 -5.64 -6.60 -1.05
N ALA A 49 -5.23 -6.91 -2.28
CA ALA A 49 -5.48 -8.21 -2.89
C ALA A 49 -4.22 -8.68 -3.60
N VAL A 50 -3.84 -9.95 -3.44
CA VAL A 50 -2.79 -10.55 -4.26
C VAL A 50 -3.46 -11.34 -5.37
N LEU A 51 -3.16 -10.97 -6.61
CA LEU A 51 -3.70 -11.56 -7.82
C LEU A 51 -2.57 -12.26 -8.57
N ASP A 52 -2.69 -13.57 -8.78
CA ASP A 52 -1.86 -14.27 -9.76
C ASP A 52 -2.37 -13.89 -11.17
N VAL A 53 -1.52 -13.17 -11.91
CA VAL A 53 -1.83 -12.72 -13.27
C VAL A 53 -1.18 -13.62 -14.34
N GLY A 54 -0.62 -14.75 -13.91
CA GLY A 54 0.01 -15.74 -14.77
C GLY A 54 1.50 -15.52 -14.98
N ALA A 55 2.14 -16.51 -15.62
CA ALA A 55 3.57 -16.52 -15.90
C ALA A 55 4.46 -16.28 -14.67
N GLY A 56 4.04 -16.68 -13.46
CA GLY A 56 4.80 -16.44 -12.23
C GLY A 56 4.88 -14.96 -11.83
N ILE A 57 3.93 -14.14 -12.29
CA ILE A 57 3.78 -12.75 -11.90
C ILE A 57 2.59 -12.63 -10.95
N THR A 58 2.79 -11.94 -9.83
CA THR A 58 1.70 -11.53 -8.95
C THR A 58 1.54 -10.02 -9.01
N PHE A 59 0.29 -9.56 -9.09
CA PHE A 59 -0.08 -8.16 -8.97
C PHE A 59 -0.81 -7.93 -7.64
N THR A 60 -0.37 -6.91 -6.90
CA THR A 60 -0.92 -6.56 -5.60
C THR A 60 -1.34 -5.08 -5.59
N PRO A 61 -2.61 -4.77 -5.88
CA PRO A 61 -3.18 -3.48 -5.55
C PRO A 61 -3.41 -3.36 -4.04
N HIS A 62 -3.20 -2.15 -3.52
CA HIS A 62 -3.40 -1.79 -2.12
C HIS A 62 -4.00 -0.38 -2.03
N VAL A 63 -4.91 -0.21 -1.08
CA VAL A 63 -5.42 1.09 -0.64
C VAL A 63 -5.52 1.10 0.90
N GLY A 64 -4.91 2.11 1.50
CA GLY A 64 -4.97 2.36 2.94
C GLY A 64 -5.61 3.72 3.22
N ARG A 65 -6.37 3.84 4.30
CA ARG A 65 -6.95 5.10 4.78
C ARG A 65 -6.65 5.29 6.25
N GLN A 66 -5.85 6.30 6.56
CA GLN A 66 -5.64 6.82 7.90
C GLN A 66 -6.62 7.96 8.18
N ASN A 67 -7.38 7.81 9.26
CA ASN A 67 -8.14 8.91 9.86
C ASN A 67 -7.49 9.29 11.19
N VAL A 68 -7.05 10.54 11.33
CA VAL A 68 -6.51 11.10 12.56
C VAL A 68 -7.54 12.04 13.17
N GLU A 69 -8.10 11.62 14.30
CA GLU A 69 -9.16 12.36 14.96
C GLU A 69 -8.67 13.75 15.41
N ASN A 70 -9.50 14.78 15.20
CA ASN A 70 -9.21 16.18 15.52
C ASN A 70 -8.00 16.81 14.80
N VAL A 71 -7.39 16.10 13.83
CA VAL A 71 -6.29 16.64 13.00
C VAL A 71 -6.52 16.27 11.53
N PRO A 72 -7.45 16.95 10.82
CA PRO A 72 -7.82 16.57 9.45
C PRO A 72 -6.65 16.53 8.47
N ASP A 73 -5.71 17.49 8.55
CA ASP A 73 -4.52 17.53 7.68
C ASP A 73 -3.55 16.34 7.92
N ALA A 74 -3.68 15.61 9.03
CA ALA A 74 -2.91 14.41 9.32
C ALA A 74 -3.57 13.12 8.82
N SER A 75 -4.81 13.21 8.31
CA SER A 75 -5.48 12.08 7.67
C SER A 75 -5.04 11.98 6.22
N TYR A 76 -4.89 10.76 5.72
CA TYR A 76 -4.47 10.52 4.34
C TYR A 76 -4.98 9.16 3.85
N THR A 77 -5.09 9.05 2.53
CA THR A 77 -5.24 7.81 1.78
C THR A 77 -3.92 7.51 1.09
N ASP A 78 -3.47 6.27 1.18
CA ASP A 78 -2.28 5.78 0.49
C ASP A 78 -2.67 4.66 -0.47
N TYR A 79 -1.89 4.54 -1.55
CA TYR A 79 -2.14 3.56 -2.60
C TYR A 79 -0.83 2.94 -3.02
N SER A 80 -0.87 1.65 -3.34
CA SER A 80 0.24 1.03 -4.05
C SER A 80 -0.20 0.00 -5.07
N LEU A 81 0.61 -0.11 -6.12
CA LEU A 81 0.51 -1.11 -7.16
C LEU A 81 1.84 -1.85 -7.22
N THR A 82 1.86 -3.10 -6.77
CA THR A 82 3.07 -3.91 -6.71
C THR A 82 2.99 -5.06 -7.71
N PHE A 83 4.04 -5.23 -8.50
CA PHE A 83 4.26 -6.40 -9.34
C PHE A 83 5.44 -7.18 -8.79
N ASN A 84 5.29 -8.49 -8.61
CA ASN A 84 6.41 -9.38 -8.31
C ASN A 84 6.51 -10.44 -9.39
N LYS A 85 7.73 -10.82 -9.73
CA LYS A 85 8.04 -11.91 -10.66
C LYS A 85 8.93 -12.91 -9.96
N GLU A 86 8.50 -14.16 -9.94
CA GLU A 86 9.29 -15.28 -9.43
C GLU A 86 10.19 -15.85 -10.54
N PHE A 87 11.43 -16.16 -10.16
CA PHE A 87 12.45 -16.81 -10.96
C PHE A 87 13.12 -17.89 -10.13
N SER A 88 12.58 -19.10 -10.14
CA SER A 88 13.22 -20.32 -9.60
C SER A 88 14.00 -20.11 -8.29
N GLY A 89 13.34 -19.56 -7.27
CA GLY A 89 13.93 -19.25 -5.96
C GLY A 89 14.25 -17.77 -5.70
N ALA A 90 14.34 -16.94 -6.74
CA ALA A 90 14.43 -15.49 -6.62
C ALA A 90 13.07 -14.81 -6.90
N VAL A 91 12.82 -13.66 -6.28
CA VAL A 91 11.65 -12.81 -6.52
C VAL A 91 12.15 -11.39 -6.75
N LEU A 92 11.79 -10.80 -7.90
CA LEU A 92 12.01 -9.39 -8.19
C LEU A 92 10.69 -8.64 -8.11
N GLY A 93 10.69 -7.44 -7.55
CA GLY A 93 9.50 -6.63 -7.38
C GLY A 93 9.66 -5.18 -7.84
N LEU A 94 8.56 -4.61 -8.29
CA LEU A 94 8.38 -3.21 -8.66
C LEU A 94 7.09 -2.71 -8.00
N SER A 95 7.17 -1.61 -7.25
CA SER A 95 5.99 -0.98 -6.65
C SER A 95 5.91 0.49 -7.03
N LEU A 96 4.72 0.92 -7.41
CA LEU A 96 4.36 2.34 -7.49
C LEU A 96 3.60 2.68 -6.22
N VAL A 97 4.04 3.70 -5.49
CA VAL A 97 3.43 4.12 -4.23
C VAL A 97 3.05 5.60 -4.31
N THR A 98 1.92 5.97 -3.74
CA THR A 98 1.46 7.37 -3.67
C THR A 98 0.52 7.59 -2.49
N THR A 99 0.25 8.85 -2.17
CA THR A 99 -0.69 9.25 -1.12
C THR A 99 -1.26 10.64 -1.41
N ASP A 100 -2.43 10.93 -0.85
CA ASP A 100 -3.03 12.28 -0.83
C ASP A 100 -2.64 13.11 0.41
N ALA A 101 -1.61 12.68 1.16
CA ALA A 101 -1.16 13.33 2.39
C ALA A 101 -0.96 14.85 2.22
N SER A 102 -1.49 15.64 3.16
CA SER A 102 -1.43 17.10 3.11
C SER A 102 -0.02 17.62 3.36
N GLU A 103 0.51 18.45 2.44
CA GLU A 103 1.79 19.15 2.65
C GLU A 103 1.78 20.04 3.91
N ARG A 104 0.60 20.49 4.36
CA ARG A 104 0.45 21.31 5.56
C ARG A 104 0.86 20.58 6.84
N PHE A 105 0.79 19.24 6.83
CA PHE A 105 1.12 18.40 7.98
C PHE A 105 2.39 17.57 7.75
N TYR A 106 2.61 17.08 6.53
CA TYR A 106 3.68 16.14 6.19
C TYR A 106 4.97 16.81 5.69
N VAL A 107 5.16 18.08 6.04
CA VAL A 107 6.47 18.75 5.99
C VAL A 107 6.98 18.84 7.43
N PRO A 108 7.98 18.04 7.83
CA PRO A 108 8.43 17.92 9.23
C PRO A 108 8.88 19.23 9.88
N GLY A 109 9.34 20.18 9.07
CA GLY A 109 9.69 21.53 9.49
C GLY A 109 11.00 21.62 10.28
N PRO A 110 11.25 22.77 10.94
CA PRO A 110 12.53 23.07 11.58
C PRO A 110 12.95 22.07 12.67
N ALA A 111 12.00 21.47 13.40
CA ALA A 111 12.27 20.52 14.47
C ALA A 111 12.95 19.23 13.99
N ALA A 112 12.71 18.85 12.72
CA ALA A 112 13.32 17.69 12.07
C ALA A 112 14.41 18.09 11.06
N ASN A 113 14.85 19.36 11.06
CA ASN A 113 15.79 19.94 10.11
C ASN A 113 15.49 19.58 8.64
N SER A 114 14.22 19.52 8.28
CA SER A 114 13.77 19.11 6.94
C SER A 114 12.60 19.95 6.47
N LYS A 115 12.69 20.40 5.22
CA LYS A 115 11.60 21.05 4.48
C LYS A 115 11.00 20.13 3.42
N GLN A 116 11.40 18.86 3.43
CA GLN A 116 10.96 17.92 2.40
C GLN A 116 9.57 17.41 2.75
N PHE A 117 8.67 17.52 1.79
CA PHE A 117 7.37 16.86 1.86
C PHE A 117 7.56 15.33 1.81
N LEU A 118 6.95 14.64 2.76
CA LEU A 118 7.08 13.18 2.92
C LEU A 118 6.04 12.37 2.12
N GLY A 119 4.96 13.00 1.65
CA GLY A 119 3.90 12.32 0.87
C GLY A 119 4.18 12.23 -0.63
N LYS A 120 5.45 12.19 -1.04
CA LYS A 120 5.82 12.12 -2.46
C LYS A 120 5.58 10.72 -3.02
N SER A 121 5.01 10.65 -4.22
CA SER A 121 4.94 9.40 -4.98
C SER A 121 6.33 8.83 -5.23
N GLY A 122 6.43 7.50 -5.22
CA GLY A 122 7.69 6.79 -5.35
C GLY A 122 7.59 5.54 -6.21
N VAL A 123 8.76 5.11 -6.69
CA VAL A 123 8.96 3.80 -7.30
C VAL A 123 9.91 3.02 -6.39
N VAL A 124 9.52 1.81 -6.01
CA VAL A 124 10.32 0.93 -5.16
C VAL A 124 10.68 -0.32 -5.95
N LEU A 125 11.96 -0.65 -5.97
CA LEU A 125 12.46 -1.92 -6.50
C LEU A 125 12.81 -2.84 -5.33
N SER A 126 12.47 -4.11 -5.44
CA SER A 126 12.80 -5.12 -4.45
C SER A 126 13.39 -6.37 -5.10
N ALA A 127 14.24 -7.06 -4.35
CA ALA A 127 14.78 -8.35 -4.71
C ALA A 127 14.85 -9.22 -3.46
N LYS A 128 14.37 -10.46 -3.56
CA LYS A 128 14.41 -11.46 -2.50
C LYS A 128 14.94 -12.76 -3.08
N TYR A 129 15.85 -13.41 -2.37
CA TYR A 129 16.31 -14.75 -2.69
C TYR A 129 15.88 -15.70 -1.57
N ASN A 130 15.23 -16.82 -1.93
CA ASN A 130 14.81 -17.84 -0.98
C ASN A 130 15.85 -18.98 -1.01
N PHE A 131 16.37 -19.36 0.16
CA PHE A 131 17.37 -20.40 0.37
C PHE A 131 16.79 -21.58 1.16
#